data_AF-A0A970CX79-F1
#
_entry.id   AF-A0A970CX79-F1
#
_cell.length_a   1.000
_cell.length_b   1.000
_cell.length_c   1.000
_cell.angle_alpha   90.00
_cell.angle_beta   90.00
_cell.angle_gamma   90.00
#
_symmetry.space_group_name_H-M   'P 1'
#
loop_
_entity.id
_entity.type
_entity.pdbx_description
1 polymer ?
#
loop_
_entity_poly.entity_id
_entity_poly.type
_entity_poly.pdbx_seq_one_letter_code
_entity_poly.pdbx_strand_id
1 'polypeptide(L)' 'MSELINNREYRQKILKEVIREIHAGKTVEKVKPKFAKAIQGVTAREISEMEVQLVKEGLPIEEIQNLSNVH' A
#
# COMPACT_ATOMS: atom_id res chain seq x y z
N MET A 1 -0.42 -17.95 19.01
CA MET A 1 0.61 -16.90 18.89
C MET A 1 1.43 -17.12 17.63
N SER A 2 0.87 -16.88 16.43
CA SER A 2 1.64 -16.87 15.15
C SER A 2 0.88 -16.22 13.97
N GLU A 3 -0.40 -15.88 14.10
CA GLU A 3 -1.17 -15.29 12.99
C GLU A 3 -0.83 -13.82 12.70
N LEU A 4 -0.25 -13.09 13.67
CA LEU A 4 0.07 -11.67 13.53
C LEU A 4 1.42 -11.41 12.83
N ILE A 5 2.40 -12.29 13.04
CA ILE A 5 3.76 -12.10 12.52
C ILE A 5 3.78 -12.34 11.00
N ASN A 6 3.05 -13.37 10.54
CA ASN A 6 2.96 -13.69 9.11
C ASN A 6 2.26 -12.57 8.30
N ASN A 7 1.34 -11.84 8.93
CA ASN A 7 0.60 -10.78 8.28
C ASN A 7 1.44 -9.52 8.03
N ARG A 8 2.38 -9.15 8.91
CA ARG A 8 3.15 -7.91 8.74
C ARG A 8 4.14 -8.00 7.58
N GLU A 9 4.91 -9.09 7.50
CA GLU A 9 5.84 -9.30 6.38
C GLU A 9 5.11 -9.48 5.05
N TYR A 10 4.01 -10.24 5.05
CA TYR A 10 3.17 -10.40 3.86
C TYR A 10 2.61 -9.06 3.35
N ARG A 11 2.10 -8.22 4.27
CA ARG A 11 1.59 -6.88 3.93
C ARG A 11 2.69 -5.97 3.40
N GLN A 12 3.86 -5.93 4.05
CA GLN A 12 5.00 -5.16 3.53
C GLN A 12 5.42 -5.62 2.13
N LYS A 13 5.38 -6.93 1.86
CA LYS A 13 5.69 -7.49 0.54
C LYS A 13 4.69 -7.03 -0.51
N ILE A 14 3.38 -7.06 -0.19
CA ILE A 14 2.33 -6.58 -1.09
C ILE A 14 2.47 -5.08 -1.35
N LEU A 15 2.78 -4.26 -0.34
CA LEU A 15 3.00 -2.84 -0.55
C LEU A 15 4.19 -2.55 -1.46
N LYS A 16 5.32 -3.22 -1.23
CA LYS A 16 6.48 -3.10 -2.11
C LYS A 16 6.17 -3.51 -3.55
N GLU A 17 5.35 -4.54 -3.73
CA GLU A 17 4.84 -4.93 -5.04
C GLU A 17 3.96 -3.85 -5.68
N VAL A 18 3.02 -3.28 -4.92
CA VAL A 18 2.15 -2.18 -5.39
C VAL A 18 3.00 -0.99 -5.85
N ILE A 19 3.99 -0.57 -5.06
CA ILE A 19 4.89 0.54 -5.39
C ILE A 19 5.67 0.27 -6.67
N ARG A 20 6.27 -0.92 -6.77
CA ARG A 20 7.00 -1.35 -7.97
C ARG A 20 6.10 -1.38 -9.19
N GLU A 21 4.87 -1.85 -9.04
CA GLU A 21 3.91 -1.90 -10.14
C GLU A 21 3.56 -0.50 -10.65
N ILE A 22 3.34 0.46 -9.76
CA ILE A 22 3.07 1.85 -10.13
C ILE A 22 4.29 2.48 -10.79
N HIS A 23 5.50 2.27 -10.24
CA HIS A 23 6.75 2.72 -10.86
C HIS A 23 7.02 2.09 -12.23
N ALA A 24 6.53 0.86 -12.46
CA ALA A 24 6.58 0.19 -13.76
C ALA A 24 5.55 0.72 -14.77
N GLY A 25 4.78 1.76 -14.41
CA GLY A 25 3.76 2.38 -15.25
C GLY A 25 2.39 1.69 -15.18
N LYS A 26 2.14 0.82 -14.19
CA LYS A 26 0.78 0.31 -13.96
C LYS A 26 -0.07 1.40 -13.33
N THR A 27 -1.32 1.45 -13.75
CA THR A 27 -2.31 2.38 -13.20
C THR A 27 -2.71 1.98 -11.79
N VAL A 28 -3.04 2.98 -10.98
CA VAL A 28 -3.56 2.81 -9.62
C VAL A 28 -4.72 1.81 -9.55
N GLU A 29 -5.62 1.78 -10.55
CA GLU A 29 -6.73 0.82 -10.61
C GLU A 29 -6.31 -0.65 -10.57
N LYS A 30 -5.19 -1.01 -11.22
CA LYS A 30 -4.72 -2.41 -11.26
C LYS A 30 -4.14 -2.86 -9.93
N VAL A 31 -3.56 -1.92 -9.18
CA VAL A 31 -2.89 -2.21 -7.91
C VAL A 31 -3.79 -1.93 -6.70
N LYS A 32 -4.90 -1.18 -6.89
CA LYS A 32 -5.94 -0.90 -5.90
C LYS A 32 -6.42 -2.14 -5.13
N PRO A 33 -6.79 -3.27 -5.76
CA PRO A 33 -7.22 -4.46 -5.02
C PRO A 33 -6.08 -5.14 -4.23
N LYS A 34 -4.83 -5.03 -4.67
CA LYS A 34 -3.67 -5.53 -3.93
C LYS A 34 -3.39 -4.66 -2.71
N PHE A 35 -3.42 -3.34 -2.90
CA PHE A 35 -3.25 -2.36 -1.82
C PHE A 35 -4.33 -2.53 -0.75
N ALA A 36 -5.61 -2.66 -1.15
CA ALA A 36 -6.73 -2.91 -0.26
C ALA A 36 -6.51 -4.14 0.64
N LYS A 37 -6.05 -5.27 0.07
CA LYS A 37 -5.68 -6.46 0.84
C LYS A 37 -4.49 -6.24 1.78
N ALA A 38 -3.58 -5.35 1.41
CA ALA A 38 -2.38 -5.05 2.19
C ALA A 38 -2.68 -4.14 3.37
N ILE A 39 -3.60 -3.19 3.22
CA ILE A 39 -4.08 -2.29 4.29
C ILE A 39 -5.20 -2.93 5.12
N GLN A 40 -5.75 -4.06 4.70
CA GLN A 40 -6.75 -4.81 5.46
C GLN A 40 -6.16 -5.26 6.81
N GLY A 41 -6.76 -4.78 7.90
CA GLY A 41 -6.28 -5.04 9.26
C GLY A 41 -5.02 -4.24 9.66
N VAL A 42 -4.75 -3.14 8.96
CA VAL A 42 -3.71 -2.16 9.26
C VAL A 42 -4.38 -0.92 9.86
N THR A 43 -3.75 -0.31 10.87
CA THR A 43 -4.35 0.86 11.51
C THR A 43 -4.20 2.10 10.64
N ALA A 44 -5.10 3.08 10.80
CA ALA A 44 -5.01 4.36 10.08
C ALA A 44 -3.64 5.03 10.22
N ARG A 45 -3.00 4.87 11.39
CA ARG A 45 -1.64 5.37 11.65
C ARG A 45 -0.60 4.71 10.74
N GLU A 46 -0.62 3.39 10.64
CA GLU A 46 0.30 2.65 9.77
C GLU A 46 0.05 3.01 8.30
N ILE A 47 -1.21 3.16 7.88
CA ILE A 47 -1.55 3.62 6.51
C ILE A 47 -0.91 4.99 6.24
N SER A 48 -1.06 5.97 7.13
CA SER A 48 -0.43 7.29 6.94
C SER A 48 1.10 7.22 6.90
N GLU A 49 1.75 6.37 7.71
CA GLU A 49 3.20 6.16 7.63
C GLU A 49 3.62 5.59 6.27
N MET A 50 2.80 4.69 5.72
CA MET A 50 3.02 4.09 4.41
C MET A 50 2.80 5.12 3.31
N GLU A 51 1.75 5.94 3.35
CA GLU A 51 1.52 7.05 2.42
C GLU A 51 2.70 8.02 2.38
N VAL A 52 3.26 8.39 3.54
CA VAL A 52 4.46 9.22 3.60
C VAL A 52 5.67 8.54 2.96
N GLN A 53 5.85 7.22 3.15
CA GLN A 53 6.90 6.48 2.44
C GLN A 53 6.67 6.47 0.92
N LEU A 54 5.44 6.27 0.46
CA LEU A 54 5.09 6.30 -0.96
C LEU A 54 5.48 7.63 -1.60
N VAL A 55 5.15 8.75 -0.94
CA VAL A 55 5.55 10.09 -1.40
C VAL A 55 7.07 10.22 -1.48
N LYS A 56 7.80 9.71 -0.48
CA LYS A 56 9.27 9.74 -0.46
C LYS A 56 9.91 8.87 -1.54
N GLU A 57 9.27 7.76 -1.92
CA GLU A 57 9.74 6.90 -3.01
C GLU A 57 9.46 7.50 -4.40
N GLY A 58 8.65 8.57 -4.49
CA GLY A 58 8.37 9.28 -5.74
C GLY A 58 6.96 9.09 -6.28
N LEU A 59 6.07 8.44 -5.51
CA LEU A 59 4.66 8.38 -5.85
C LEU A 59 4.00 9.75 -5.61
N PRO A 60 3.29 10.32 -6.60
CA PRO A 60 2.57 11.56 -6.38
C PRO A 60 1.42 11.35 -5.38
N ILE A 61 1.18 12.37 -4.55
CA ILE A 61 0.11 12.37 -3.54
C ILE A 61 -1.27 12.10 -4.14
N GLU A 62 -1.51 12.51 -5.38
CA GLU A 62 -2.77 12.28 -6.11
C GLU A 62 -3.03 10.79 -6.37
N GLU A 63 -1.99 10.04 -6.75
CA GLU A 63 -2.10 8.59 -6.95
C GLU A 63 -2.31 7.85 -5.63
N ILE A 64 -1.70 8.36 -4.55
CA ILE A 64 -1.89 7.84 -3.19
C ILE A 64 -3.32 8.10 -2.71
N GLN A 65 -3.86 9.30 -2.92
CA GLN A 65 -5.26 9.60 -2.61
C GLN A 65 -6.22 8.74 -3.42
N ASN A 66 -5.92 8.47 -4.71
CA ASN A 66 -6.69 7.54 -5.53
C ASN A 66 -6.67 6.09 -4.99
N LEU A 67 -5.56 5.67 -4.37
CA LEU A 67 -5.44 4.39 -3.67
C LEU A 67 -6.17 4.37 -2.32
N SER A 68 -6.15 5.50 -1.59
CA SER A 68 -6.72 5.67 -0.25
C SER A 68 -8.25 5.85 -0.24
N ASN A 69 -8.85 6.06 -1.43
CA ASN A 69 -10.31 6.11 -1.64
C ASN A 69 -11.02 4.74 -1.46
N VAL A 70 -10.39 3.82 -0.73
CA VAL A 70 -10.88 2.49 -0.31
C VAL A 70 -11.15 2.49 1.20
N HIS A 71 -11.65 3.62 1.72
CA HIS A 71 -12.25 3.67 3.05
C HIS A 71 -13.57 2.88 3.06
#